data_AF-A0A660SRY9-F1
#
_entry.id   AF-A0A660SRY9-F1
#
_cell.length_a   1.000
_cell.length_b   1.000
_cell.length_c   1.000
_cell.angle_alpha   90.00
_cell.angle_beta   90.00
_cell.angle_gamma   90.00
#
_symmetry.space_group_name_H-M   'P 1'
#
loop_
_entity.id
_entity.type
_entity.pdbx_description
1 polymer ?
#
loop_
_entity_poly.entity_id
_entity_poly.type
_entity_poly.pdbx_seq_one_letter_code
_entity_poly.pdbx_strand_id
1 'polypeptide(L)' 'MNRDLIETLRTAISGESEKPITLMEVCGSHTMAISRFGIRSLLPETIRLISGPGCPV' A
#
# COMPACT_ATOMS: atom_id res chain seq x y z
N MET A 1 0.53 16.86 3.75
CA MET A 1 -0.03 15.67 3.09
C MET A 1 -1.29 16.11 2.38
N ASN A 2 -1.41 15.90 1.06
CA ASN A 2 -2.56 16.36 0.29
C ASN A 2 -3.73 15.39 0.51
N ARG A 3 -4.73 15.81 1.28
CA ARG A 3 -5.88 14.97 1.66
C ARG A 3 -6.75 14.61 0.45
N ASP A 4 -6.96 15.57 -0.45
CA ASP A 4 -7.83 15.39 -1.62
C ASP A 4 -7.25 14.32 -2.55
N LEU A 5 -5.94 14.37 -2.80
CA LEU A 5 -5.24 13.37 -3.61
C LEU A 5 -5.36 11.95 -3.01
N ILE A 6 -5.27 11.82 -1.69
CA ILE A 6 -5.37 10.52 -1.01
C ILE A 6 -6.77 9.93 -1.22
N GLU A 7 -7.83 10.73 -1.07
CA GLU A 7 -9.19 10.23 -1.22
C GLU A 7 -9.50 9.86 -2.68
N THR A 8 -8.99 10.64 -3.63
CA THR A 8 -9.08 10.29 -5.06
C THR A 8 -8.41 8.95 -5.36
N LEU A 9 -7.18 8.73 -4.87
CA LEU A 9 -6.46 7.48 -5.08
C LEU A 9 -7.13 6.30 -4.37
N ARG A 10 -7.62 6.49 -3.14
CA ARG A 10 -8.34 5.45 -2.39
C ARG A 10 -9.58 4.97 -3.15
N THR A 11 -10.34 5.91 -3.69
CA THR A 11 -11.56 5.62 -4.46
C THR A 11 -11.22 4.87 -5.75
N ALA A 12 -10.21 5.33 -6.50
CA ALA A 12 -9.77 4.67 -7.72
C ALA A 12 -9.26 3.24 -7.46
N ILE A 13 -8.39 3.05 -6.46
CA ILE A 13 -7.84 1.73 -6.11
C ILE A 13 -8.96 0.77 -5.68
N SER A 14 -9.95 1.27 -4.93
CA SER A 14 -11.09 0.44 -4.49
C SER A 14 -12.01 0.05 -5.64
N GLY A 15 -12.14 0.89 -6.68
CA GLY A 15 -12.92 0.59 -7.88
C GLY A 15 -12.28 -0.47 -8.77
N GLU A 16 -10.95 -0.52 -8.83
CA GLU A 16 -10.19 -1.47 -9.67
C GLU A 16 -9.92 -2.81 -8.99
N SER A 17 -9.90 -2.85 -7.65
CA SER A 17 -9.49 -4.03 -6.90
C SER A 17 -10.61 -5.05 -6.74
N GLU A 18 -11.02 -5.70 -7.83
CA GLU A 18 -12.15 -6.67 -7.82
C GLU A 18 -11.82 -8.02 -7.18
N LYS A 19 -10.54 -8.41 -7.13
CA LYS A 19 -10.11 -9.74 -6.67
C LYS A 19 -9.06 -9.62 -5.56
N PRO A 20 -9.05 -10.56 -4.59
CA PRO A 20 -7.99 -10.62 -3.60
C PRO A 20 -6.61 -10.83 -4.26
N ILE A 21 -5.70 -9.89 -4.02
CA ILE A 21 -4.31 -9.98 -4.49
C ILE A 21 -3.34 -9.77 -3.34
N THR A 22 -2.13 -10.31 -3.48
CA THR A 22 -1.02 -10.04 -2.58
C THR A 22 0.05 -9.25 -3.33
N LEU A 23 0.38 -8.06 -2.82
CA LEU A 23 1.44 -7.21 -3.35
C LEU A 23 2.65 -7.30 -2.43
N MET A 24 3.84 -7.52 -2.99
CA MET A 24 5.10 -7.53 -2.24
C MET A 24 5.94 -6.32 -2.62
N GLU A 25 6.37 -5.54 -1.64
CA GLU A 25 7.43 -4.55 -1.81
C GLU A 25 8.80 -5.14 -1.41
N VAL A 26 9.88 -4.63 -2.00
CA VAL A 26 11.25 -5.13 -1.82
C VAL A 26 12.24 -3.98 -1.57
N CYS A 27 11.82 -2.91 -0.92
CA CYS A 27 12.66 -1.75 -0.64
C CYS A 27 12.47 -1.32 0.81
N GLY A 28 13.54 -1.34 1.60
CA GLY A 28 13.47 -0.95 3.03
C GLY A 28 12.86 0.44 3.26
N SER A 29 13.09 1.39 2.34
CA SER A 29 12.47 2.71 2.40
C SER A 29 10.94 2.66 2.23
N HIS A 30 10.41 1.74 1.42
CA HIS A 30 8.97 1.52 1.32
C HIS A 30 8.42 0.87 2.58
N THR A 31 9.09 -0.14 3.14
CA THR A 31 8.69 -0.75 4.42
C THR A 31 8.50 0.32 5.50
N MET A 32 9.46 1.25 5.62
CA MET A 32 9.40 2.36 6.57
C MET A 32 8.26 3.34 6.26
N ALA A 33 8.09 3.75 5.00
CA ALA A 33 7.02 4.67 4.60
C ALA A 33 5.62 4.05 4.84
N ILE A 34 5.43 2.79 4.48
CA ILE A 34 4.18 2.05 4.67
C ILE A 34 3.80 1.99 6.14
N SER A 35 4.76 1.68 7.02
CA SER A 35 4.56 1.65 8.46
C SER A 35 4.26 3.05 9.01
N ARG A 36 5.11 4.03 8.70
CA ARG A 36 5.01 5.39 9.24
C ARG A 36 3.71 6.10 8.88
N PHE A 37 3.22 5.90 7.67
CA PHE A 37 2.02 6.56 7.16
C PHE A 37 0.76 5.71 7.23
N GLY A 38 0.83 4.49 7.78
CA GLY A 38 -0.34 3.62 7.92
C GLY A 38 -0.97 3.22 6.58
N ILE A 39 -0.16 3.07 5.51
CA ILE A 39 -0.68 2.82 4.15
C ILE A 39 -1.53 1.54 4.12
N ARG A 40 -1.18 0.53 4.92
CA ARG A 40 -1.91 -0.75 5.02
C ARG A 40 -3.39 -0.58 5.37
N SER A 41 -3.74 0.38 6.23
CA SER A 41 -5.14 0.62 6.62
C SER A 41 -5.92 1.46 5.61
N LEU A 42 -5.24 2.04 4.61
CA LEU A 42 -5.88 2.82 3.54
C LEU A 42 -6.22 1.96 2.32
N LEU A 43 -5.63 0.78 2.21
CA LEU A 43 -5.89 -0.15 1.11
C LEU A 43 -7.21 -0.91 1.34
N PRO A 44 -7.94 -1.26 0.27
CA PRO A 44 -9.11 -2.12 0.37
C PRO A 44 -8.72 -3.52 0.86
N GLU A 45 -9.66 -4.24 1.48
CA GLU A 45 -9.43 -5.59 2.04
C GLU A 45 -9.00 -6.63 0.99
N THR A 46 -9.31 -6.36 -0.27
CA THR A 46 -8.88 -7.13 -1.44
C THR A 46 -7.38 -7.03 -1.71
N ILE A 47 -6.65 -6.09 -1.08
CA ILE A 47 -5.20 -5.94 -1.26
C ILE A 47 -4.47 -6.27 0.03
N ARG A 48 -3.74 -7.39 0.01
CA ARG A 48 -2.80 -7.74 1.06
C ARG A 48 -1.39 -7.27 0.69
N LEU A 49 -0.90 -6.24 1.37
CA LEU A 49 0.47 -5.74 1.19
C LEU A 49 1.44 -6.48 2.12
N ILE A 50 2.50 -7.08 1.58
CA ILE A 50 3.57 -7.75 2.33
C ILE A 50 4.93 -7.13 2.01
N SER A 51 5.86 -7.25 2.96
CA SER A 51 7.22 -6.75 2.83
C SER A 51 8.15 -7.93 2.59
N GLY A 52 8.88 -7.89 1.47
CA GLY A 52 9.89 -8.87 1.09
C GLY A 52 11.29 -8.51 1.62
N PRO A 53 12.34 -9.24 1.20
CA PRO A 53 13.71 -8.97 1.58
C PRO A 53 14.21 -7.69 0.90
N GLY A 54 13.93 -6.54 1.51
CA GLY A 54 14.03 -5.22 0.87
C GLY A 54 15.34 -4.45 1.07
N CYS A 55 16.34 -5.06 1.71
CA CYS A 55 17.69 -4.50 1.81
C CYS A 55 18.72 -5.62 1.64
N PRO A 56 19.58 -5.55 0.61
CA PRO A 56 20.82 -6.31 0.59
C PRO A 56 21.76 -5.65 1.59
N VAL A 57 21.68 -6.09 2.85
CA VAL A 57 22.61 -5.66 3.91
C VAL A 57 24.05 -6.00 3.56
#